data_AF-A0A2I9CS56-F1
#
_entry.id   AF-A0A2I9CS56-F1
#
_cell.length_a   1.000
_cell.length_b   1.000
_cell.length_c   1.000
_cell.angle_alpha   90.00
_cell.angle_beta   90.00
_cell.angle_gamma   90.00
#
_symmetry.space_group_name_H-M   'P 1'
#
loop_
_entity.id
_entity.type
_entity.pdbx_description
1 polymer ?
#
loop_
_entity_poly.entity_id
_entity_poly.type
_entity_poly.pdbx_seq_one_letter_code
_entity_poly.pdbx_strand_id
1 'polypeptide(L)'
;MLLVHANYTLLPALIVTGLLTDGGYAWLRPSAGRAHAVQAFAALVPATLFVLVLTTLALTGVLDWSVTLVAGAVTLAALTGWLLGLAFLPFAQTP
;
A
#
# COMPACT_ATOMS: atom_id res chain seq x y z
N MET A 1 19.54 20.67 21.18
CA MET A 1 19.96 19.72 20.12
C MET A 1 18.74 18.91 19.70
N LEU A 2 18.06 19.31 18.61
CA LEU A 2 17.00 18.52 17.98
C LEU A 2 17.65 17.42 17.13
N LEU A 3 18.31 16.46 17.79
CA LEU A 3 18.58 15.17 17.15
C LEU A 3 17.23 14.47 17.05
N VAL A 4 16.57 14.65 15.90
CA VAL A 4 15.60 13.67 15.41
C VAL A 4 16.26 12.31 15.58
N HIS A 5 15.69 11.44 16.41
CA HIS A 5 16.08 10.04 16.45
C HIS A 5 15.73 9.46 15.09
N ALA A 6 16.65 9.58 14.13
CA ALA A 6 16.44 9.14 12.77
C ALA A 6 16.50 7.61 12.77
N ASN A 7 15.35 7.00 13.04
CA ASN A 7 15.18 5.57 12.97
C ASN A 7 15.01 5.17 11.51
N TYR A 8 16.14 4.86 10.87
CA TYR A 8 16.20 4.44 9.46
C TYR A 8 15.73 3.00 9.23
N THR A 9 15.25 2.30 10.25
CA THR A 9 14.83 0.90 10.15
C THR A 9 13.74 0.68 9.10
N LEU A 10 12.87 1.67 8.84
CA LEU A 10 11.81 1.58 7.85
C LEU A 10 12.24 1.99 6.43
N LEU A 11 13.42 2.62 6.25
CA LEU A 11 13.86 3.07 4.92
C LEU A 11 13.86 1.94 3.87
N PRO A 12 14.39 0.73 4.15
CA PRO A 12 14.35 -0.36 3.20
C PRO A 12 12.93 -0.73 2.77
N ALA A 13 11.99 -0.81 3.72
CA ALA A 13 10.59 -1.11 3.44
C ALA A 13 9.95 -0.05 2.53
N LEU A 14 10.23 1.23 2.77
CA LEU A 14 9.72 2.33 1.95
C LEU A 14 10.30 2.32 0.53
N ILE A 15 11.61 2.08 0.39
CA ILE A 15 12.28 1.97 -0.91
C ILE A 15 11.67 0.82 -1.71
N VAL A 16 11.53 -0.36 -1.10
CA VAL A 16 10.94 -1.54 -1.76
C VAL A 16 9.48 -1.27 -2.13
N THR A 17 8.72 -0.59 -1.27
CA THR A 17 7.33 -0.18 -1.59
C THR A 17 7.29 0.70 -2.84
N GLY A 18 8.19 1.69 -2.95
CA GLY A 18 8.30 2.54 -4.14
C GLY A 18 8.59 1.73 -5.40
N LEU A 19 9.59 0.84 -5.35
CA LEU A 19 9.94 -0.02 -6.48
C LEU A 19 8.79 -0.95 -6.91
N LEU A 20 8.08 -1.54 -5.95
CA LEU A 20 6.91 -2.38 -6.22
C LEU A 20 5.75 -1.55 -6.78
N THR A 21 5.59 -0.31 -6.33
CA THR A 21 4.59 0.63 -6.86
C THR A 21 4.90 1.00 -8.29
N ASP A 22 6.16 1.31 -8.62
CA ASP A 22 6.59 1.61 -9.99
C ASP A 22 6.40 0.41 -10.92
N GLY A 23 6.78 -0.79 -10.46
CA GLY A 23 6.55 -2.04 -11.17
C GLY A 23 5.06 -2.32 -11.38
N GLY A 24 4.25 -2.12 -10.34
CA GLY A 24 2.79 -2.22 -10.39
C GLY A 24 2.17 -1.24 -11.37
N TYR A 25 2.67 0.00 -11.41
CA TYR A 25 2.24 1.02 -12.36
C TYR A 25 2.59 0.62 -13.80
N ALA A 26 3.82 0.17 -14.05
CA ALA A 26 4.26 -0.26 -15.37
C ALA A 26 3.49 -1.48 -15.90
N TRP A 27 3.08 -2.38 -14.99
CA TRP A 27 2.33 -3.59 -15.33
C TRP A 27 0.83 -3.33 -15.51
N LEU A 28 0.18 -2.72 -14.52
CA LEU A 28 -1.27 -2.45 -14.55
C LEU A 28 -1.61 -1.33 -15.54
N ARG A 29 -0.69 -0.36 -15.73
CA ARG A 29 -0.88 0.87 -16.53
C ARG A 29 -2.23 1.53 -16.25
N PRO A 30 -2.46 1.95 -14.99
CA PRO A 30 -3.73 2.55 -14.58
C PRO A 30 -3.98 3.83 -15.38
N SER A 31 -5.19 3.97 -15.93
CA SER A 31 -5.61 5.15 -16.69
C SER A 31 -7.13 5.32 -16.59
N ALA A 32 -7.65 6.51 -16.93
CA ALA A 32 -9.08 6.80 -16.87
C ALA A 32 -9.94 5.82 -17.69
N GLY A 33 -9.42 5.34 -18.83
CA GLY A 33 -10.10 4.31 -19.64
C GLY A 33 -10.00 2.89 -19.09
N ARG A 34 -9.34 2.68 -17.95
CA ARG A 34 -9.09 1.37 -17.32
C ARG A 34 -9.39 1.41 -15.82
N ALA A 35 -10.64 1.74 -15.47
CA ALA A 35 -11.09 1.90 -14.08
C ALA A 35 -10.69 0.72 -13.17
N HIS A 36 -10.85 -0.53 -13.63
CA HIS A 36 -10.41 -1.72 -12.89
C HIS A 36 -8.92 -1.71 -12.54
N ALA A 37 -8.06 -1.26 -13.47
CA ALA A 37 -6.61 -1.17 -13.24
C ALA A 37 -6.27 -0.07 -12.23
N VAL A 38 -6.99 1.06 -12.27
CA VAL A 38 -6.84 2.15 -11.31
C VAL A 38 -7.20 1.69 -9.90
N GLN A 39 -8.32 0.99 -9.74
CA GLN A 39 -8.76 0.50 -8.43
C GLN A 39 -7.84 -0.59 -7.89
N ALA A 40 -7.40 -1.53 -8.73
CA ALA A 40 -6.43 -2.55 -8.34
C ALA A 40 -5.12 -1.91 -7.91
N PHE A 41 -4.64 -0.91 -8.66
CA PHE A 41 -3.43 -0.15 -8.31
C PHE A 41 -3.62 0.63 -6.99
N ALA A 42 -4.74 1.32 -6.83
CA ALA A 42 -5.07 2.08 -5.63
C ALA A 42 -5.17 1.20 -4.38
N ALA A 43 -5.58 -0.06 -4.51
CA ALA A 43 -5.57 -1.05 -3.44
C ALA A 43 -4.16 -1.62 -3.16
N LEU A 44 -3.40 -1.89 -4.21
CA LEU A 44 -2.10 -2.54 -4.14
C LEU A 44 -1.05 -1.67 -3.44
N VAL A 45 -1.03 -0.36 -3.68
CA VAL A 45 -0.07 0.57 -3.08
C VAL A 45 -0.12 0.56 -1.54
N PRO A 46 -1.27 0.85 -0.89
CA PRO A 46 -1.35 0.83 0.57
C PRO A 46 -1.19 -0.58 1.16
N ALA A 47 -1.65 -1.63 0.47
CA ALA A 47 -1.45 -3.01 0.90
C ALA A 47 0.05 -3.36 0.99
N THR A 48 0.81 -3.04 -0.06
CA THR A 48 2.24 -3.31 -0.14
C THR A 48 3.01 -2.55 0.94
N LEU A 49 2.68 -1.27 1.14
CA LEU A 49 3.26 -0.46 2.19
C LEU A 49 3.03 -1.06 3.58
N PHE A 50 1.77 -1.39 3.90
CA PHE A 50 1.42 -1.94 5.21
C PHE A 50 2.08 -3.29 5.47
N VAL A 51 2.12 -4.18 4.47
CA VAL A 51 2.82 -5.47 4.60
C VAL A 51 4.29 -5.22 4.94
N LEU A 52 5.00 -4.41 4.17
CA LEU A 52 6.44 -4.21 4.37
C LEU A 52 6.76 -3.50 5.68
N VAL A 53 5.99 -2.49 6.07
CA VAL A 53 6.17 -1.78 7.33
C VAL A 53 5.90 -2.70 8.52
N LEU A 54 4.74 -3.38 8.55
CA LEU A 54 4.37 -4.23 9.69
C LEU A 54 5.30 -5.45 9.80
N THR A 55 5.71 -6.04 8.67
CA THR A 55 6.73 -7.09 8.68
C THR A 55 8.06 -6.58 9.22
N THR A 56 8.50 -5.37 8.84
CA THR A 56 9.74 -4.79 9.37
C THR A 56 9.65 -4.57 10.88
N LEU A 57 8.53 -4.05 11.37
CA LEU A 57 8.31 -3.82 12.80
C LEU A 57 8.24 -5.14 13.59
N ALA A 58 7.64 -6.18 13.02
CA ALA A 58 7.60 -7.51 13.62
C ALA A 58 9.00 -8.14 13.69
N LEU A 59 9.76 -8.08 12.59
CA LEU A 59 11.14 -8.62 12.53
C LEU A 59 12.12 -7.89 13.45
N THR A 60 11.84 -6.63 13.78
CA THR A 60 12.67 -5.82 14.69
C THR A 60 12.24 -5.94 16.15
N GLY A 61 11.23 -6.77 16.45
CA GLY A 61 10.71 -6.96 17.80
C GLY A 61 9.96 -5.74 18.37
N VAL A 62 9.66 -4.75 17.52
CA VAL A 62 8.90 -3.55 17.90
C VAL A 62 7.39 -3.82 17.92
N LEU A 63 6.94 -4.82 17.17
CA LEU A 63 5.54 -5.18 17.02
C LEU A 63 5.28 -6.66 17.33
N ASP A 64 4.48 -6.94 18.36
CA ASP A 64 4.07 -8.29 18.77
C ASP A 64 2.56 -8.52 18.57
N TRP A 65 2.02 -7.95 17.49
CA TRP A 65 0.60 -8.05 17.18
C TRP A 65 0.25 -9.43 16.64
N SER A 66 -0.97 -9.87 16.94
CA SER A 66 -1.49 -11.13 16.39
C SER A 66 -1.55 -11.08 14.87
N VAL A 67 -1.36 -12.24 14.22
CA VAL A 67 -1.47 -12.38 12.76
C VAL A 67 -2.82 -11.87 12.26
N THR A 68 -3.90 -12.09 13.03
CA THR A 68 -5.24 -11.59 12.71
C THR A 68 -5.29 -10.08 12.63
N LEU A 69 -4.65 -9.37 13.57
CA LEU A 69 -4.65 -7.91 13.59
C LEU A 69 -3.81 -7.34 12.42
N VAL A 70 -2.65 -7.93 12.15
CA VAL A 70 -1.79 -7.55 11.01
C VAL A 70 -2.53 -7.76 9.69
N ALA A 71 -3.14 -8.94 9.50
CA ALA A 71 -3.91 -9.25 8.30
C ALA A 71 -5.11 -8.31 8.12
N GLY A 72 -5.82 -8.00 9.20
CA GLY A 72 -6.91 -7.04 9.21
C GLY A 72 -6.47 -5.64 8.81
N ALA A 73 -5.36 -5.15 9.36
CA ALA A 73 -4.80 -3.83 9.02
C ALA A 73 -4.41 -3.73 7.54
N VAL A 74 -3.72 -4.74 7.01
CA VAL A 74 -3.36 -4.81 5.58
C VAL A 74 -4.59 -4.84 4.69
N THR A 75 -5.59 -5.66 5.07
CA THR A 75 -6.84 -5.80 4.31
C THR A 75 -7.64 -4.49 4.30
N LEU A 76 -7.75 -3.80 5.45
CA LEU A 76 -8.40 -2.50 5.53
C LEU A 76 -7.68 -1.45 4.69
N ALA A 77 -6.35 -1.41 4.73
CA ALA A 77 -5.57 -0.49 3.90
C ALA A 77 -5.82 -0.72 2.40
N ALA A 78 -5.83 -2.00 1.96
CA ALA A 78 -6.16 -2.38 0.59
C ALA A 78 -7.59 -1.97 0.19
N LEU A 79 -8.57 -2.26 1.06
CA LEU A 79 -9.98 -1.92 0.82
C LEU A 79 -10.19 -0.42 0.75
N THR A 80 -9.55 0.37 1.62
CA THR A 80 -9.64 1.84 1.56
C THR A 80 -9.11 2.35 0.23
N GLY A 81 -7.95 1.86 -0.23
CA GLY A 81 -7.40 2.22 -1.53
C GLY A 81 -8.32 1.85 -2.69
N TRP A 82 -8.88 0.65 -2.67
CA TRP A 82 -9.84 0.18 -3.66
C TRP A 82 -11.11 1.04 -3.71
N LEU A 83 -11.70 1.36 -2.55
CA LEU A 83 -12.89 2.20 -2.42
C LEU A 83 -12.63 3.63 -2.88
N LEU A 84 -11.45 4.19 -2.64
CA LEU A 84 -11.05 5.48 -3.20
C LEU A 84 -10.97 5.39 -4.73
N GLY A 85 -10.38 4.32 -5.26
CA GLY A 85 -10.39 4.07 -6.71
C GLY A 85 -11.80 4.07 -7.30
N LEU A 86 -12.77 3.46 -6.61
CA LEU A 86 -14.18 3.47 -7.01
C LEU A 86 -14.82 4.86 -6.92
N ALA A 87 -14.53 5.60 -5.86
CA ALA A 87 -15.10 6.92 -5.62
C ALA A 87 -14.66 7.92 -6.70
N PHE A 88 -13.41 7.84 -7.16
CA PHE A 88 -12.86 8.76 -8.16
C PHE A 88 -13.05 8.29 -9.61
N LEU A 89 -12.99 6.99 -9.86
CA LEU A 89 -13.13 6.38 -11.19
C LEU A 89 -14.06 5.15 -11.10
N PRO A 90 -15.38 5.39 -11.05
CA PRO A 90 -16.37 4.32 -11.01
C PRO A 90 -16.33 3.49 -12.31
N PHE A 91 -16.79 2.24 -12.24
CA PHE A 91 -16.76 1.28 -13.35
C PHE A 91 -17.51 1.70 -14.62
N ALA A 92 -18.32 2.76 -14.55
CA ALA A 92 -19.19 3.20 -15.64
C ALA A 92 -18.77 4.57 -16.16
N GLN A 93 -18.14 4.57 -17.33
CA GLN A 93 -18.33 5.62 -18.33
C GLN A 93 -18.78 4.90 -19.61
N THR A 94 -20.05 4.49 -19.66
CA THR A 94 -20.71 4.23 -20.95
C THR A 94 -20.84 5.58 -21.68
N PRO A 95 -20.53 5.63 -22.98
CA PRO A 95 -20.68 6.85 -23.79
C PRO A 95 -22.12 7.38 -23.78
#